data_AF-A0A2D2MCK0-F1
#
_entry.id   AF-A0A2D2MCK0-F1
#
_cell.length_a   1.000
_cell.length_b   1.000
_cell.length_c   1.000
_cell.angle_alpha   90.00
_cell.angle_beta   90.00
_cell.angle_gamma   90.00
#
_symmetry.space_group_name_H-M   'P 1'
#
loop_
_entity.id
_entity.type
_entity.pdbx_description
1 polymer ?
#
loop_
_entity_poly.entity_id
_entity_poly.type
_entity_poly.pdbx_seq_one_letter_code
_entity_poly.pdbx_strand_id
1 'polypeptide(L)'
;MTDQYIYEVHHLVRDNDMSICCRCPHCQQVIGIQSDEFDDVRGEQYQCRCGGWFEVSYNARALKHDAELPPNRGIPDNYDT
;
A
#
# COMPACT_ATOMS: atom_id res chain seq x y z
N MET A 1 -16.30 9.12 -18.42
CA MET A 1 -15.13 8.26 -18.15
C MET A 1 -15.13 8.05 -16.65
N THR A 2 -15.36 6.83 -16.18
CA THR A 2 -15.29 6.55 -14.74
C THR A 2 -13.82 6.58 -14.35
N ASP A 3 -13.39 7.67 -13.72
CA ASP A 3 -12.16 7.73 -12.93
C ASP A 3 -12.18 6.55 -11.95
N GLN A 4 -11.53 5.44 -12.33
CA GLN A 4 -11.24 4.37 -11.39
C GLN A 4 -10.19 4.92 -10.43
N TYR A 5 -10.66 5.44 -9.30
CA TYR A 5 -9.80 5.91 -8.23
C TYR A 5 -8.91 4.76 -7.77
N ILE A 6 -7.60 4.89 -7.97
CA ILE A 6 -6.62 3.93 -7.48
C ILE A 6 -6.27 4.35 -6.05
N TYR A 7 -6.54 3.47 -5.09
CA TYR A 7 -6.24 3.76 -3.70
C TYR A 7 -4.73 3.77 -3.46
N GLU A 8 -4.25 4.74 -2.69
CA GLU A 8 -2.83 4.83 -2.33
C GLU A 8 -2.51 4.07 -1.02
N VAL A 9 -1.29 3.57 -0.93
CA VAL A 9 -0.68 3.02 0.27
C VAL A 9 0.45 3.93 0.73
N HIS A 10 0.33 4.47 1.93
CA HIS A 10 1.33 5.40 2.48
C HIS A 10 2.30 4.77 3.49
N HIS A 11 2.14 3.48 3.81
CA HIS A 11 2.96 2.79 4.80
C HIS A 11 3.47 1.46 4.26
N LEU A 12 4.78 1.28 4.40
CA LEU A 12 5.50 0.08 4.04
C LEU A 12 6.24 -0.42 5.28
N VAL A 13 6.41 -1.72 5.42
CA VAL A 13 7.23 -2.32 6.48
C VAL A 13 8.12 -3.39 5.89
N ARG A 14 9.29 -3.60 6.49
CA ARG A 14 10.11 -4.77 6.16
C ARG A 14 9.71 -5.92 7.09
N ASP A 15 9.41 -7.08 6.52
CA ASP A 15 9.19 -8.31 7.28
C ASP A 15 10.51 -9.08 7.45
N ASN A 16 10.51 -10.11 8.30
CA ASN A 16 11.69 -10.88 8.70
C ASN A 16 12.36 -11.64 7.55
N ASP A 17 11.61 -11.91 6.49
CA ASP A 17 12.10 -12.52 5.25
C ASP A 17 12.70 -11.49 4.27
N MET A 18 12.88 -10.24 4.72
CA MET A 18 13.31 -9.09 3.92
C MET A 18 12.31 -8.66 2.84
N SER A 19 11.09 -9.22 2.82
CA SER A 19 10.03 -8.77 1.93
C SER A 19 9.53 -7.38 2.35
N ILE A 20 9.13 -6.58 1.36
CA ILE A 20 8.46 -5.30 1.61
C ILE A 20 6.97 -5.59 1.72
N CYS A 21 6.39 -5.31 2.88
CA CYS A 21 4.99 -5.57 3.15
C CYS A 21 4.18 -4.27 3.19
N CYS A 22 2.96 -4.32 2.70
CA CYS A 22 2.02 -3.21 2.75
C CYS A 22 0.60 -3.71 3.05
N ARG A 23 -0.28 -2.84 3.55
CA ARG A 23 -1.67 -3.23 3.87
C ARG A 23 -2.59 -2.79 2.75
N CYS A 24 -3.25 -3.76 2.12
CA CYS A 24 -4.17 -3.51 1.01
C CYS A 24 -5.33 -2.62 1.46
N PRO A 25 -5.63 -1.53 0.74
CA PRO A 25 -6.72 -0.63 1.13
C PRO A 25 -8.12 -1.24 0.98
N HIS A 26 -8.28 -2.23 0.10
CA HIS A 26 -9.58 -2.87 -0.18
C HIS A 26 -9.98 -3.90 0.87
N CYS A 27 -9.08 -4.84 1.17
CA CYS A 27 -9.37 -6.00 2.02
C CYS A 27 -8.64 -5.97 3.37
N GLN A 28 -7.79 -4.96 3.61
CA GLN A 28 -6.96 -4.82 4.81
C GLN A 28 -5.98 -5.98 5.05
N GLN A 29 -5.82 -6.91 4.09
CA GLN A 29 -4.81 -7.95 4.17
C GLN A 29 -3.42 -7.37 3.93
N VAL A 30 -2.45 -7.85 4.71
CA VAL A 30 -1.04 -7.56 4.47
C VAL A 30 -0.58 -8.40 3.28
N ILE A 31 0.09 -7.74 2.35
CA ILE A 31 0.65 -8.35 1.15
C ILE A 31 2.14 -8.07 1.09
N GLY A 32 2.91 -9.07 0.69
CA GLY A 32 4.33 -8.93 0.40
C GLY A 32 4.55 -8.53 -1.06
N ILE A 33 5.41 -7.54 -1.27
CA ILE A 33 5.93 -7.07 -2.54
C ILE A 33 7.35 -7.58 -2.65
N GLN A 34 7.65 -8.25 -3.76
CA GLN A 34 9.00 -8.71 -4.07
C GLN A 34 9.79 -7.55 -4.65
N SER A 35 10.52 -6.84 -3.79
CA SER A 35 11.49 -5.82 -4.18
C SER A 35 12.56 -5.66 -3.11
N ASP A 36 13.75 -5.21 -3.52
CA ASP A 36 14.91 -5.06 -2.65
C ASP A 36 14.92 -3.69 -1.95
N GLU A 37 14.47 -2.63 -2.63
CA GLU A 37 14.47 -1.26 -2.11
C GLU A 37 13.06 -0.68 -1.99
N PHE A 38 12.84 0.16 -0.98
CA PHE A 38 11.56 0.86 -0.81
C PHE A 38 11.34 1.90 -1.91
N ASP A 39 12.40 2.44 -2.51
CA ASP A 39 12.29 3.41 -3.59
C ASP A 39 11.80 2.77 -4.90
N ASP A 40 12.13 1.50 -5.14
CA ASP A 40 11.67 0.75 -6.31
C ASP A 40 10.16 0.47 -6.30
N VAL A 41 9.55 0.46 -5.10
CA VAL A 41 8.11 0.19 -4.97
C VAL A 41 7.28 1.47 -4.91
N ARG A 42 7.90 2.64 -4.67
CA ARG A 42 7.19 3.93 -4.52
C ARG A 42 6.77 4.47 -5.88
N GLY A 43 5.50 4.85 -6.00
CA GLY A 43 4.89 5.29 -7.27
C GLY A 43 4.43 4.14 -8.16
N GLU A 44 4.67 2.89 -7.76
CA GLU A 44 4.30 1.72 -8.53
C GLU A 44 2.91 1.19 -8.15
N GLN A 45 2.25 0.56 -9.12
CA GLN A 45 0.91 0.01 -8.98
C GLN A 45 0.95 -1.52 -8.88
N TYR A 46 0.17 -2.05 -7.95
CA TYR A 46 0.10 -3.47 -7.69
C TYR A 46 -1.36 -3.92 -7.57
N GLN A 47 -1.61 -5.17 -7.97
CA GLN A 47 -2.92 -5.79 -7.81
C GLN A 47 -2.92 -6.72 -6.60
N CYS A 48 -3.84 -6.47 -5.66
CA CYS A 48 -4.05 -7.38 -4.54
C CYS A 48 -4.78 -8.66 -5.00
N ARG A 49 -4.63 -9.76 -4.25
CA ARG A 49 -5.37 -11.01 -4.47
C ARG A 49 -6.90 -10.86 -4.40
N CYS A 50 -7.41 -9.80 -3.76
CA CYS A 50 -8.83 -9.48 -3.76
C CYS A 50 -9.32 -8.89 -5.10
N GLY A 51 -8.43 -8.68 -6.07
CA GLY A 51 -8.72 -8.11 -7.39
C GLY A 51 -8.60 -6.58 -7.47
N GLY A 52 -8.45 -5.90 -6.33
CA GLY A 52 -8.33 -4.44 -6.24
C GLY A 52 -6.92 -3.94 -6.57
N TRP A 53 -6.87 -2.87 -7.37
CA TRP A 53 -5.64 -2.17 -7.74
C TRP A 53 -5.34 -1.05 -6.76
N PHE A 54 -4.10 -0.97 -6.32
CA PHE A 54 -3.62 0.11 -5.45
C PHE A 54 -2.26 0.58 -5.93
N GLU A 55 -1.93 1.82 -5.60
CA GLU A 55 -0.63 2.44 -5.83
C GLU A 55 0.10 2.58 -4.51
N VAL A 56 1.41 2.34 -4.50
CA VAL A 56 2.23 2.74 -3.35
C VAL A 56 2.56 4.20 -3.53
N SER A 57 2.14 5.05 -2.59
CA SER A 57 2.34 6.49 -2.71
C SER A 57 3.83 6.82 -2.84
N TYR A 58 4.18 7.80 -3.68
CA TYR A 58 5.56 8.28 -3.80
C TYR A 58 6.14 8.74 -2.45
N ASN A 59 5.27 9.22 -1.56
CA ASN A 59 5.62 9.67 -0.22
C ASN A 59 5.48 8.57 0.86
N ALA A 60 5.34 7.30 0.47
CA ALA A 60 5.12 6.21 1.41
C ALA A 60 6.27 6.09 2.43
N ARG A 61 5.92 6.02 3.71
CA ARG A 61 6.87 5.94 4.82
C ARG A 61 7.19 4.49 5.12
N ALA A 62 8.48 4.19 5.19
CA ALA A 62 8.95 2.94 5.75
C ALA A 62 8.83 2.99 7.28
N LEU A 63 8.05 2.06 7.83
CA LEU A 63 7.96 1.84 9.27
C LEU A 63 9.17 1.02 9.74
N LYS A 64 9.37 0.98 11.06
CA LYS A 64 10.40 0.13 11.67
C LYS A 64 10.12 -1.34 11.34
N HIS A 65 11.18 -2.14 11.30
CA HIS A 65 11.07 -3.60 11.21
C HIS A 65 10.09 -4.14 12.27
N ASP A 66 9.25 -5.10 11.90
CA ASP A 66 8.16 -5.66 12.71
C ASP A 66 7.09 -4.66 13.20
N ALA A 67 7.09 -3.41 12.73
CA ALA A 67 6.04 -2.46 13.07
C ALA A 67 4.70 -2.93 12.49
N GLU A 68 3.63 -2.79 13.27
CA GLU A 68 2.30 -3.05 12.75
C GLU A 68 1.94 -2.03 11.67
N LEU A 69 1.58 -2.53 10.47
CA LEU A 69 1.06 -1.68 9.41
C LEU A 69 -0.27 -1.06 9.88
N PRO A 70 -0.41 0.26 9.90
CA PRO A 70 -1.68 0.89 10.27
C PRO A 70 -2.76 0.50 9.25
N PRO A 71 -4.04 0.48 9.66
CA PRO A 71 -5.14 0.27 8.74
C PRO A 71 -5.08 1.32 7.63
N ASN A 72 -4.89 0.85 6.40
CA ASN A 72 -4.95 1.71 5.24
C ASN A 72 -6.40 1.76 4.79
N ARG A 73 -7.26 2.46 5.56
CA ARG A 73 -8.62 2.72 5.07
C ARG A 73 -8.45 3.78 3.99
N GLY A 74 -8.37 3.32 2.74
CA GLY A 74 -8.46 4.18 1.59
C GLY A 74 -9.79 4.92 1.66
N ILE A 75 -9.79 6.06 2.34
CA ILE A 75 -10.87 7.02 2.27
C ILE A 75 -10.48 7.89 1.08
N PRO A 76 -11.22 7.89 -0.04
CA PRO A 76 -11.10 9.00 -0.96
C PRO A 76 -11.44 10.24 -0.14
N ASP A 77 -10.50 11.18 -0.03
CA ASP A 77 -10.75 12.54 0.43
C ASP A 77 -11.76 13.18 -0.56
N ASN A 78 -13.02 12.78 -0.46
CA ASN A 78 -14.10 13.31 -1.26
C ASN A 78 -15.25 13.66 -0.33
N TYR A 79 -15.28 14.95 -0.01
CA TYR A 79 -16.48 15.77 0.12
C TYR A 79 -17.51 15.27 1.14
N ASP A 80 -17.26 15.60 2.40
CA ASP A 80 -18.39 15.94 3.29
C ASP A 80 -19.13 17.13 2.67
N THR A 81 -20.45 17.03 2.68
CA THR A 81 -21.42 17.88 1.97
C THR A 81 -21.58 19.25 2.61
#